data_AF-A0A8J8Q7U4-F1
#
_entry.id   AF-A0A8J8Q7U4-F1
#
_cell.length_a   1.000
_cell.length_b   1.000
_cell.length_c   1.000
_cell.angle_alpha   90.00
_cell.angle_beta   90.00
_cell.angle_gamma   90.00
#
_symmetry.space_group_name_H-M   'P 1'
#
loop_
_entity.id
_entity.type
_entity.pdbx_description
1 polymer ?
#
loop_
_entity_poly.entity_id
_entity_poly.type
_entity_poly.pdbx_seq_one_letter_code
_entity_poly.pdbx_strand_id
1 'polypeptide(L)'
;MDATADELAGVVDLFGGLTRSELERALAEAAFRADGASVDEDALEAAVDRALESFALVAYEPSGRDGGTGAASPATDGGDETLLVAGPTAFPTVPDHAEDVPHILDVEPRRFDRETLGEAVRDEFVDAVEDAADDGDTERIETLLDVSYDLEAWAPVELDDERTRLDAALE
;
A
#
# COMPACT_ATOMS: atom_id res chain seq x y z
N MET A 1 -1.99 -15.43 12.42
CA MET A 1 -2.80 -14.19 12.57
C MET A 1 -3.36 -13.86 11.19
N ASP A 2 -4.65 -13.55 11.09
CA ASP A 2 -5.28 -13.08 9.85
C ASP A 2 -5.48 -11.56 9.95
N ALA A 3 -4.60 -10.78 9.33
CA ALA A 3 -4.68 -9.31 9.37
C ALA A 3 -5.68 -8.78 8.34
N THR A 4 -6.46 -7.77 8.73
CA THR A 4 -7.33 -7.01 7.82
C THR A 4 -6.51 -6.03 6.96
N ALA A 5 -7.09 -5.50 5.88
CA ALA A 5 -6.42 -4.51 5.03
C ALA A 5 -6.04 -3.24 5.81
N ASP A 6 -6.91 -2.79 6.72
CA ASP A 6 -6.64 -1.64 7.60
C ASP A 6 -5.53 -1.93 8.62
N GLU A 7 -5.43 -3.16 9.11
CA GLU A 7 -4.33 -3.59 9.98
C GLU A 7 -3.00 -3.65 9.24
N LEU A 8 -2.99 -4.17 8.02
CA LEU A 8 -1.81 -4.15 7.16
C LEU A 8 -1.38 -2.72 6.87
N ALA A 9 -2.32 -1.86 6.47
CA ALA A 9 -2.06 -0.44 6.24
C ALA A 9 -1.57 0.27 7.51
N GLY A 10 -2.11 -0.07 8.68
CA GLY A 10 -1.66 0.46 9.97
C GLY A 10 -0.22 0.09 10.29
N VAL A 11 0.17 -1.17 10.10
CA VAL A 11 1.55 -1.60 10.29
C VAL A 11 2.48 -0.91 9.29
N VAL A 12 2.11 -0.84 8.02
CA VAL A 12 2.90 -0.15 7.00
C VAL A 12 3.06 1.34 7.31
N ASP A 13 1.98 2.00 7.77
CA ASP A 13 1.97 3.44 8.11
C ASP A 13 2.90 3.78 9.27
N LEU A 14 3.08 2.89 10.26
CA LEU A 14 4.06 3.08 11.35
C LEU A 14 5.48 3.33 10.83
N PHE A 15 5.82 2.77 9.67
CA PHE A 15 7.12 2.92 9.02
C PHE A 15 7.06 3.87 7.82
N GLY A 16 5.88 4.39 7.46
CA GLY A 16 5.64 5.15 6.23
C GLY A 16 5.78 4.34 4.93
N GLY A 17 6.31 3.12 4.99
CA GLY A 17 6.39 2.15 3.91
C GLY A 17 7.35 1.00 4.26
N LEU A 18 7.04 -0.22 3.83
CA LEU A 18 7.79 -1.44 4.14
C LEU A 18 7.98 -2.31 2.89
N THR A 19 9.08 -3.06 2.80
CA THR A 19 9.14 -4.18 1.84
C THR A 19 8.21 -5.32 2.29
N ARG A 20 7.89 -6.25 1.39
CA ARG A 20 7.08 -7.45 1.73
C ARG A 20 7.68 -8.22 2.91
N SER A 21 8.99 -8.45 2.90
CA SER A 21 9.70 -9.16 3.98
C SER A 21 9.75 -8.38 5.29
N GLU A 22 9.83 -7.05 5.24
CA GLU A 22 9.75 -6.23 6.44
C GLU A 22 8.34 -6.25 7.06
N LEU A 23 7.29 -6.21 6.24
CA LEU A 23 5.90 -6.33 6.69
C LEU A 23 5.64 -7.67 7.37
N GLU A 24 6.08 -8.77 6.75
CA GLU A 24 5.97 -10.11 7.35
C GLU A 24 6.66 -10.17 8.71
N ARG A 25 7.89 -9.66 8.80
CA ARG A 25 8.65 -9.61 10.05
C ARG A 25 7.95 -8.74 11.12
N ALA A 26 7.34 -7.62 10.71
CA ALA A 26 6.59 -6.75 11.61
C ALA A 26 5.35 -7.43 12.18
N LEU A 27 4.59 -8.12 11.34
CA LEU A 27 3.41 -8.87 11.75
C LEU A 27 3.77 -10.09 12.60
N ALA A 28 4.88 -10.79 12.29
CA ALA A 28 5.36 -11.90 13.09
C ALA A 28 5.74 -11.45 14.52
N GLU A 29 6.42 -10.31 14.65
CA GLU A 29 6.77 -9.74 15.96
C GLU A 29 5.52 -9.31 16.73
N ALA A 30 4.55 -8.65 16.07
CA ALA A 30 3.29 -8.24 16.67
C ALA A 30 2.47 -9.46 17.17
N ALA A 31 2.32 -10.49 16.34
CA ALA A 31 1.58 -11.72 16.67
C ALA A 31 2.25 -12.49 17.83
N PHE A 32 3.58 -12.54 17.83
CA PHE A 32 4.33 -13.16 18.92
C PHE A 32 4.13 -12.41 20.24
N ARG A 33 4.09 -11.08 20.21
CA ARG A 33 3.84 -10.26 21.41
C ARG A 33 2.41 -10.32 21.91
N ALA A 34 1.42 -10.42 21.02
CA ALA A 34 0.02 -10.50 21.40
C ALA A 34 -0.30 -11.77 22.20
N ASP A 35 -0.01 -12.94 21.63
CA ASP A 35 -0.40 -14.23 22.22
C ASP A 35 0.63 -15.35 22.00
N GLY A 36 1.84 -15.03 21.53
CA GLY A 36 2.84 -16.03 21.14
C GLY A 36 2.47 -16.80 19.87
N ALA A 37 1.56 -16.25 19.07
CA ALA A 37 1.10 -16.85 17.82
C ALA A 37 2.10 -16.58 16.68
N SER A 38 2.07 -17.42 15.64
CA SER A 38 2.77 -17.17 14.39
C SER A 38 1.82 -16.58 13.35
N VAL A 39 2.41 -15.87 12.38
CA VAL A 39 1.72 -15.49 11.15
C VAL A 39 1.64 -16.71 10.25
N ASP A 40 0.52 -16.86 9.55
CA ASP A 40 0.37 -17.85 8.49
C ASP A 40 0.80 -17.16 7.20
N GLU A 41 1.88 -17.65 6.58
CA GLU A 41 2.53 -17.01 5.44
C GLU A 41 1.59 -16.95 4.22
N ASP A 42 0.87 -18.05 3.93
CA ASP A 42 -0.07 -18.13 2.81
C ASP A 42 -1.27 -17.20 3.02
N ALA A 43 -1.79 -17.15 4.25
CA ALA A 43 -2.90 -16.25 4.59
C ALA A 43 -2.48 -14.77 4.51
N LEU A 44 -1.25 -14.45 4.92
CA LEU A 44 -0.69 -13.10 4.81
C LEU A 44 -0.53 -12.70 3.34
N GLU A 45 0.05 -13.57 2.51
CA GLU A 45 0.21 -13.31 1.07
C GLU A 45 -1.13 -12.97 0.42
N ALA A 46 -2.14 -13.81 0.64
CA ALA A 46 -3.48 -13.56 0.13
C ALA A 46 -4.15 -12.30 0.71
N ALA A 47 -3.77 -11.87 1.92
CA ALA A 47 -4.27 -10.63 2.52
C ALA A 47 -3.65 -9.40 1.89
N VAL A 48 -2.34 -9.42 1.60
CA VAL A 48 -1.67 -8.30 0.94
C VAL A 48 -2.15 -8.17 -0.50
N ASP A 49 -2.33 -9.27 -1.22
CA ASP A 49 -2.80 -9.21 -2.61
C ASP A 49 -4.21 -8.61 -2.71
N ARG A 50 -5.10 -8.99 -1.79
CA ARG A 50 -6.43 -8.35 -1.66
C ARG A 50 -6.34 -6.86 -1.31
N ALA A 51 -5.39 -6.48 -0.45
CA ALA A 51 -5.21 -5.08 -0.08
C ALA A 51 -4.64 -4.24 -1.24
N LEU A 52 -3.81 -4.83 -2.10
CA LEU A 52 -3.35 -4.19 -3.34
C LEU A 52 -4.50 -4.04 -4.34
N GLU A 53 -5.28 -5.10 -4.56
CA GLU A 53 -6.43 -5.07 -5.47
C GLU A 53 -7.49 -4.03 -5.07
N SER A 54 -7.69 -3.84 -3.75
CA SER A 54 -8.61 -2.84 -3.21
C SER A 54 -8.00 -1.45 -3.02
N PHE A 55 -6.73 -1.23 -3.41
CA PHE A 55 -5.99 0.01 -3.16
C PHE A 55 -5.87 0.41 -1.67
N ALA A 56 -6.00 -0.55 -0.76
CA ALA A 56 -5.74 -0.33 0.67
C ALA A 56 -4.24 -0.36 0.98
N LEU A 57 -3.48 -1.08 0.16
CA LEU A 57 -2.04 -0.95 0.02
C LEU A 57 -1.71 -0.55 -1.41
N VAL A 58 -0.56 0.11 -1.55
CA VAL A 58 -0.02 0.54 -2.82
C VAL A 58 1.39 0.01 -2.94
N ALA A 59 1.69 -0.61 -4.07
CA ALA A 59 3.05 -0.93 -4.47
C ALA A 59 3.72 0.33 -5.03
N TYR A 60 4.82 0.73 -4.42
CA TYR A 60 5.61 1.87 -4.84
C TYR A 60 7.05 1.43 -5.07
N GLU A 61 7.55 1.66 -6.27
CA GLU A 61 8.94 1.46 -6.62
C GLU A 61 9.63 2.82 -6.61
N PRO A 62 10.45 3.13 -5.58
CA PRO A 62 11.16 4.40 -5.54
C PRO A 62 12.13 4.43 -6.72
N SER A 63 11.79 5.18 -7.76
CA SER A 63 12.67 5.36 -8.92
C SER A 63 14.00 5.89 -8.40
N GLY A 64 15.08 5.15 -8.66
CA GLY A 64 16.36 5.34 -8.01
C GLY A 64 16.85 6.79 -7.98
N ARG A 65 16.74 7.42 -6.81
CA ARG A 65 17.55 8.55 -6.34
C ARG A 65 17.77 9.68 -7.36
N ASP A 66 16.77 10.54 -7.54
CA ASP A 66 17.03 11.90 -8.04
C ASP A 66 17.51 12.82 -6.91
N GLY A 67 18.84 13.01 -6.85
CA GLY A 67 19.49 14.27 -6.44
C GLY A 67 19.34 14.76 -4.99
N GLY A 68 20.18 14.28 -4.07
CA GLY A 68 20.41 14.96 -2.79
C GLY A 68 21.71 14.53 -2.09
N THR A 69 22.79 15.29 -2.26
CA THR A 69 24.06 15.07 -1.55
C THR A 69 23.90 15.35 -0.06
N GLY A 70 23.81 14.31 0.76
CA GLY A 70 23.90 14.42 2.22
C GLY A 70 24.27 13.09 2.84
N ALA A 71 25.55 12.95 3.22
CA ALA A 71 26.16 11.91 4.05
C ALA A 71 25.66 10.47 3.85
N ALA A 72 26.49 9.65 3.18
CA ALA A 72 26.31 8.20 3.13
C ALA A 72 26.27 7.60 4.55
N SER A 73 25.08 7.20 4.99
CA SER A 73 24.93 6.12 5.97
C SER A 73 25.41 4.81 5.32
N PRO A 74 26.09 3.93 6.08
CA PRO A 74 26.63 2.70 5.53
C PRO A 74 25.49 1.79 5.08
N ALA A 75 25.58 1.36 3.82
CA ALA A 75 24.81 0.32 3.14
C ALA A 75 23.91 -0.55 4.05
N THR A 76 22.63 -0.18 4.13
CA THR A 76 21.54 -1.14 4.26
C THR A 76 21.30 -1.69 2.85
N ASP A 77 21.18 -3.02 2.70
CA ASP A 77 20.89 -3.72 1.44
C ASP A 77 19.97 -2.89 0.53
N GLY A 78 20.60 -2.21 -0.43
CA GLY A 78 19.94 -1.36 -1.40
C GLY A 78 19.71 -2.17 -2.65
N GLY A 79 18.52 -2.77 -2.74
CA GLY A 79 17.96 -3.30 -3.97
C GLY A 79 16.67 -2.57 -4.26
N ASP A 80 16.36 -2.42 -5.54
CA ASP A 80 15.07 -2.08 -6.12
C ASP A 80 13.96 -3.02 -5.58
N GLU A 81 13.55 -2.80 -4.33
CA GLU A 81 12.51 -3.60 -3.67
C GLU A 81 11.25 -2.77 -3.63
N THR A 82 10.19 -3.29 -4.26
CA THR A 82 8.84 -2.74 -4.20
C THR A 82 8.45 -2.52 -2.74
N LEU A 83 8.12 -1.27 -2.41
CA LEU A 83 7.65 -0.88 -1.10
C LEU A 83 6.13 -0.90 -1.09
N LEU A 84 5.57 -1.39 0.00
CA LEU A 84 4.16 -1.27 0.31
C LEU A 84 3.96 0.00 1.11
N VAL A 85 2.95 0.80 0.73
CA VAL A 85 2.53 2.03 1.41
C VAL A 85 1.04 1.93 1.70
N ALA A 86 0.58 2.53 2.80
CA ALA A 86 -0.85 2.65 3.10
C ALA A 86 -1.56 3.44 1.99
N GLY A 87 -2.54 2.80 1.35
CA GLY A 87 -3.21 3.30 0.15
C GLY A 87 -4.43 4.19 0.44
N PRO A 88 -5.07 4.72 -0.61
CA PRO A 88 -6.19 5.65 -0.51
C PRO A 88 -7.45 5.09 0.16
N THR A 89 -7.73 3.79 0.00
CA THR A 89 -8.97 3.19 0.52
C THR A 89 -8.83 2.67 1.97
N ALA A 90 -7.63 2.74 2.53
CA ALA A 90 -7.36 2.26 3.88
C ALA A 90 -7.77 3.29 4.94
N PHE A 91 -8.23 2.78 6.07
CA PHE A 91 -8.32 3.48 7.34
C PHE A 91 -7.33 2.85 8.34
N PRO A 92 -6.03 3.21 8.26
CA PRO A 92 -4.97 2.51 8.96
C PRO A 92 -5.27 2.33 10.44
N THR A 93 -5.27 1.07 10.89
CA THR A 93 -5.49 0.69 12.28
C THR A 93 -4.30 -0.12 12.74
N VAL A 94 -3.64 0.30 13.82
CA VAL A 94 -2.48 -0.44 14.33
C VAL A 94 -2.98 -1.66 15.11
N PRO A 95 -2.54 -2.89 14.78
CA PRO A 95 -2.88 -4.07 15.56
C PRO A 95 -2.39 -3.95 17.01
N ASP A 96 -3.06 -4.67 17.91
CA ASP A 96 -2.64 -4.73 19.31
C ASP A 96 -1.16 -5.11 19.43
N HIS A 97 -0.44 -4.38 20.28
CA HIS A 97 1.00 -4.57 20.53
C HIS A 97 1.94 -4.31 19.34
N ALA A 98 1.44 -3.85 18.19
CA ALA A 98 2.26 -3.51 17.03
C ALA A 98 2.95 -2.13 17.13
N GLU A 99 2.49 -1.26 18.03
CA GLU A 99 3.01 0.10 18.25
C GLU A 99 4.50 0.17 18.63
N ASP A 100 5.06 -0.88 19.25
CA ASP A 100 6.47 -0.96 19.65
C ASP A 100 7.36 -1.61 18.57
N VAL A 101 6.76 -2.19 17.53
CA VAL A 101 7.46 -2.94 16.46
C VAL A 101 8.52 -2.10 15.75
N PRO A 102 8.31 -0.80 15.45
CA PRO A 102 9.36 0.03 14.87
C PRO A 102 10.64 0.11 15.68
N HIS A 103 10.54 0.10 17.01
CA HIS A 103 11.70 0.14 17.90
C HIS A 103 12.43 -1.19 18.00
N ILE A 104 11.73 -2.30 17.76
CA ILE A 104 12.27 -3.66 17.87
C ILE A 104 12.99 -4.06 16.58
N LEU A 105 12.39 -3.73 15.43
CA LEU A 105 12.88 -4.19 14.13
C LEU A 105 14.07 -3.41 13.59
N ASP A 106 14.41 -2.29 14.23
CA ASP A 106 15.49 -1.36 13.82
C ASP A 106 15.36 -0.95 12.35
N VAL A 107 14.11 -0.77 11.89
CA VAL A 107 13.78 -0.26 10.55
C VAL A 107 13.50 1.22 10.68
N GLU A 108 14.25 2.03 9.92
CA GLU A 108 14.05 3.47 9.90
C GLU A 108 12.74 3.83 9.19
N PRO A 109 11.87 4.65 9.80
CA PRO A 109 10.67 5.13 9.12
C PRO A 109 11.01 5.92 7.86
N ARG A 110 10.30 5.61 6.78
CA ARG A 110 10.39 6.23 5.47
C ARG A 110 9.36 7.36 5.37
N ARG A 111 9.64 8.35 4.52
CA ARG A 111 8.70 9.41 4.17
C ARG A 111 8.73 9.60 2.67
N PHE A 112 7.56 9.57 2.07
CA PHE A 112 7.38 9.74 0.64
C PHE A 112 6.65 11.05 0.38
N ASP A 113 6.97 11.63 -0.77
CA ASP A 113 6.22 12.76 -1.29
C ASP A 113 4.85 12.26 -1.78
N ARG A 114 3.78 12.95 -1.37
CA ARG A 114 2.41 12.51 -1.68
C ARG A 114 2.06 12.74 -3.15
N GLU A 115 2.64 13.74 -3.79
CA GLU A 115 2.46 13.98 -5.23
C GLU A 115 3.07 12.83 -6.02
N THR A 116 4.33 12.46 -5.73
CA THR A 116 5.00 11.33 -6.39
C THR A 116 4.31 9.99 -6.13
N LEU A 117 3.84 9.74 -4.89
CA LEU A 117 3.05 8.56 -4.60
C LEU A 117 1.75 8.56 -5.40
N GLY A 118 1.03 9.68 -5.42
CA GLY A 118 -0.22 9.85 -6.15
C GLY A 118 -0.08 9.53 -7.63
N GLU A 119 0.96 10.06 -8.28
CA GLU A 119 1.26 9.78 -9.69
C GLU A 119 1.47 8.27 -9.93
N ALA A 120 2.26 7.61 -9.09
CA ALA A 120 2.49 6.16 -9.21
C ALA A 120 1.20 5.34 -9.03
N VAL A 121 0.34 5.71 -8.07
CA VAL A 121 -0.95 5.03 -7.85
C VAL A 121 -1.92 5.30 -8.99
N ARG A 122 -1.89 6.52 -9.56
CA ARG A 122 -2.74 6.90 -10.69
C ARG A 122 -2.45 6.02 -11.89
N ASP A 123 -1.19 5.74 -12.20
CA ASP A 123 -0.84 4.90 -13.34
C ASP A 123 -1.43 3.48 -13.18
N GLU A 124 -1.28 2.86 -12.01
CA GLU A 124 -1.90 1.56 -11.70
C GLU A 124 -3.44 1.61 -11.71
N PHE A 125 -4.03 2.70 -11.22
CA PHE A 125 -5.47 2.91 -11.26
C PHE A 125 -5.99 3.01 -12.70
N VAL A 126 -5.29 3.72 -13.59
CA VAL A 126 -5.64 3.84 -15.00
C VAL A 126 -5.64 2.45 -15.65
N ASP A 127 -4.60 1.65 -15.44
CA ASP A 127 -4.53 0.28 -15.97
C ASP A 127 -5.71 -0.56 -15.47
N ALA A 128 -6.04 -0.49 -14.18
CA ALA A 128 -7.19 -1.19 -13.61
C ALA A 128 -8.55 -0.74 -14.20
N VAL A 129 -8.68 0.55 -14.55
CA VAL A 129 -9.87 1.10 -15.24
C VAL A 129 -9.98 0.55 -16.66
N GLU A 130 -8.86 0.47 -17.38
CA GLU A 130 -8.84 -0.09 -18.74
C GLU A 130 -9.25 -1.56 -18.74
N ASP A 131 -8.63 -2.36 -17.87
CA ASP A 131 -8.92 -3.80 -17.74
C ASP A 131 -10.39 -4.04 -17.38
N ALA A 132 -10.91 -3.34 -16.36
CA ALA A 132 -12.30 -3.51 -15.92
C ALA A 132 -13.31 -3.13 -17.02
N ALA A 133 -13.02 -2.07 -17.78
CA ALA A 133 -13.86 -1.65 -18.89
C ALA A 133 -13.81 -2.63 -20.07
N ASP A 134 -12.64 -3.18 -20.39
CA ASP A 134 -12.47 -4.17 -21.48
C ASP A 134 -13.13 -5.51 -21.14
N ASP A 135 -13.07 -5.94 -19.88
CA ASP A 135 -13.74 -7.15 -19.40
C ASP A 135 -15.25 -6.96 -19.16
N GLY A 136 -15.71 -5.71 -19.08
CA GLY A 136 -17.10 -5.37 -18.76
C GLY A 136 -17.50 -5.78 -17.34
N ASP A 137 -16.54 -5.77 -16.41
CA ASP A 137 -16.75 -6.14 -15.01
C ASP A 137 -17.43 -5.00 -14.25
N THR A 138 -18.76 -4.99 -14.26
CA THR A 138 -19.54 -3.92 -13.65
C THR A 138 -19.29 -3.77 -12.15
N GLU A 139 -19.07 -4.87 -11.42
CA GLU A 139 -18.80 -4.82 -9.98
C GLU A 139 -17.44 -4.16 -9.70
N ARG A 140 -16.43 -4.47 -10.53
CA ARG A 140 -15.13 -3.82 -10.46
C ARG A 140 -15.20 -2.35 -10.86
N ILE A 141 -15.97 -2.01 -11.89
CA ILE A 141 -16.15 -0.62 -12.36
C ILE A 141 -16.79 0.24 -11.26
N GLU A 142 -17.84 -0.24 -10.58
CA GLU A 142 -18.45 0.45 -9.44
C GLU A 142 -17.44 0.66 -8.30
N THR A 143 -16.62 -0.34 -8.01
CA THR A 143 -15.56 -0.24 -6.99
C THR A 143 -14.53 0.83 -7.37
N LEU A 144 -14.07 0.85 -8.63
CA LEU A 144 -13.07 1.81 -9.10
C LEU A 144 -13.61 3.25 -9.11
N LEU A 145 -14.92 3.45 -9.28
CA LEU A 145 -15.52 4.78 -9.10
C LEU A 145 -15.35 5.27 -7.66
N ASP A 146 -15.63 4.45 -6.65
CA ASP A 146 -15.40 4.82 -5.25
C ASP A 146 -13.91 5.10 -4.98
N VAL A 147 -13.02 4.22 -5.46
CA VAL A 147 -11.56 4.39 -5.33
C VAL A 147 -11.07 5.70 -5.97
N SER A 148 -11.66 6.14 -7.08
CA SER A 148 -11.25 7.39 -7.72
C SER A 148 -11.42 8.60 -6.79
N TYR A 149 -12.51 8.66 -6.03
CA TYR A 149 -12.74 9.75 -5.09
C TYR A 149 -11.82 9.66 -3.87
N ASP A 150 -11.56 8.45 -3.38
CA ASP A 150 -10.61 8.23 -2.29
C ASP A 150 -9.19 8.63 -2.70
N LEU A 151 -8.79 8.31 -3.94
CA LEU A 151 -7.47 8.65 -4.48
C LEU A 151 -7.28 10.16 -4.67
N GLU A 152 -8.25 10.89 -5.22
CA GLU A 152 -8.21 12.36 -5.31
C GLU A 152 -8.20 13.03 -3.92
N ALA A 153 -8.79 12.40 -2.90
CA ALA A 153 -8.71 12.89 -1.52
C ALA A 153 -7.35 12.59 -0.87
N TRP A 154 -6.71 11.49 -1.24
CA TRP A 154 -5.47 10.99 -0.66
C TRP A 154 -4.22 11.67 -1.24
N ALA A 155 -4.21 11.99 -2.54
CA ALA A 155 -3.09 12.63 -3.23
C ALA A 155 -3.56 13.68 -4.25
N PRO A 156 -2.71 14.66 -4.62
CA PRO A 156 -3.07 15.73 -5.56
C PRO A 156 -3.04 15.23 -7.02
N VAL A 157 -3.93 14.31 -7.35
CA VAL A 157 -4.15 13.78 -8.70
C VAL A 157 -5.55 14.10 -9.19
N GLU A 158 -5.74 14.16 -10.50
CA GLU A 158 -7.03 14.42 -11.14
C GLU A 158 -7.46 13.17 -11.91
N LEU A 159 -8.71 12.72 -11.72
CA LEU A 159 -9.25 11.46 -12.26
C LEU A 159 -10.59 11.62 -13.01
N ASP A 160 -10.91 12.84 -13.45
CA ASP A 160 -12.18 13.13 -14.15
C ASP A 160 -12.36 12.33 -15.45
N ASP A 161 -11.29 12.11 -16.21
CA ASP A 161 -11.31 11.38 -17.48
C ASP A 161 -11.58 9.88 -17.24
N GLU A 162 -10.93 9.32 -16.22
CA GLU A 162 -11.08 7.94 -15.79
C GLU A 162 -12.50 7.69 -15.24
N ARG A 163 -13.04 8.61 -14.42
CA ARG A 163 -14.43 8.56 -13.96
C ARG A 163 -15.42 8.57 -15.12
N THR A 164 -15.20 9.44 -16.12
CA THR A 164 -16.03 9.49 -17.32
C THR A 164 -16.02 8.17 -18.09
N ARG A 165 -14.86 7.50 -18.17
CA ARG A 165 -14.72 6.20 -18.82
C ARG A 165 -15.45 5.09 -18.07
N LEU A 166 -15.34 5.06 -16.74
CA LEU A 166 -16.05 4.12 -15.88
C LEU A 166 -17.57 4.27 -16.01
N ASP A 167 -18.08 5.51 -15.91
CA ASP A 167 -19.51 5.80 -16.09
C ASP A 167 -20.02 5.33 -17.46
N ALA A 168 -19.28 5.59 -18.54
CA ALA A 168 -19.65 5.17 -19.88
C ALA A 168 -19.69 3.65 -20.06
N ALA A 169 -18.91 2.90 -19.27
CA ALA A 169 -18.91 1.44 -19.31
C ALA A 169 -20.10 0.80 -18.55
N LEU A 170 -20.77 1.56 -17.68
CA LEU A 170 -21.99 1.14 -16.97
C LEU A 170 -23.29 1.40 -17.75
N GLU A 171 -23.23 2.20 -18.83
CA GLU A 171 -24.39 2.55 -19.69
C GLU A 171 -24.67 1.51 -20.80
#